data_AF-A0A257LGN2-F1
#
_entry.id   AF-A0A257LGN2-F1
#
_cell.length_a   1.000
_cell.length_b   1.000
_cell.length_c   1.000
_cell.angle_alpha   90.00
_cell.angle_beta   90.00
_cell.angle_gamma   90.00
#
_symmetry.space_group_name_H-M   'P 1'
#
loop_
_entity.id
_entity.type
_entity.pdbx_description
1 polymer ?
#
loop_
_entity_poly.entity_id
_entity_poly.type
_entity_poly.pdbx_seq_one_letter_code
_entity_poly.pdbx_strand_id
1 'polypeptide(L)' 'MIRKAFVMSVHPGLEVEYRRRHSPIWPELEAVLRAHGVSNYSIFLHPETRQLF' A
#
# COMPACT_ATOMS: atom_id res chain seq x y z
N MET A 1 11.23 0.31 17.44
CA MET A 1 10.93 -0.05 16.04
C MET A 1 11.15 1.18 15.18
N ILE A 2 11.89 1.05 14.06
CA ILE A 2 12.11 2.16 13.12
C ILE A 2 10.91 2.25 12.19
N ARG A 3 10.22 3.40 12.16
CA ARG A 3 9.16 3.65 11.16
C ARG A 3 9.80 3.93 9.81
N LYS A 4 9.25 3.33 8.76
CA LYS A 4 9.66 3.55 7.38
C LYS A 4 8.48 4.11 6.60
N ALA A 5 8.76 5.07 5.73
CA ALA A 5 7.80 5.62 4.78
C ALA A 5 8.50 5.74 3.42
N PHE A 6 7.74 5.61 2.35
CA PHE A 6 8.21 5.73 0.98
C PHE A 6 7.05 6.25 0.11
N VAL A 7 7.39 6.87 -1.01
CA VAL A 7 6.38 7.41 -1.94
C VAL A 7 6.39 6.60 -3.23
N MET A 8 5.22 6.22 -3.70
CA MET A 8 4.98 5.62 -5.00
C MET A 8 3.98 6.48 -5.81
N SER A 9 3.64 6.06 -7.02
CA SER A 9 2.58 6.70 -7.81
C SER A 9 1.68 5.64 -8.44
N VAL A 10 0.40 5.96 -8.54
CA VAL A 10 -0.58 5.15 -9.27
C VAL A 10 -0.80 5.74 -10.65
N HIS A 11 -1.04 4.89 -11.65
CA HIS A 11 -1.39 5.36 -12.98
C HIS A 11 -2.73 6.12 -12.96
N PRO A 12 -2.89 7.15 -13.81
CA PRO A 12 -4.12 7.93 -13.88
C PRO A 12 -5.34 7.04 -14.12
N GLY A 13 -6.38 7.19 -13.29
CA GLY A 13 -7.64 6.45 -13.44
C GLY A 13 -7.64 5.03 -12.85
N LEU A 14 -6.51 4.58 -12.27
CA LEU A 14 -6.40 3.25 -11.65
C LEU A 14 -6.50 3.30 -10.12
N GLU A 15 -6.86 4.42 -9.51
CA GLU A 15 -6.93 4.62 -8.06
C GLU A 15 -7.92 3.64 -7.39
N VAL A 16 -9.10 3.50 -7.99
CA VAL A 16 -10.15 2.58 -7.49
C VAL A 16 -9.72 1.13 -7.64
N GLU A 17 -9.15 0.76 -8.78
CA GLU A 17 -8.65 -0.59 -9.05
C GLU A 17 -7.48 -0.94 -8.13
N TYR A 18 -6.60 0.02 -7.84
CA TYR A 18 -5.52 -0.12 -6.88
C TYR A 18 -6.09 -0.47 -5.50
N ARG A 19 -7.06 0.29 -5.00
CA ARG A 19 -7.72 0.00 -3.72
C ARG A 19 -8.37 -1.39 -3.71
N ARG A 20 -9.07 -1.76 -4.79
CA ARG A 20 -9.73 -3.07 -4.91
C ARG A 20 -8.73 -4.23 -4.81
N ARG A 21 -7.53 -4.10 -5.38
CA ARG A 21 -6.47 -5.12 -5.31
C ARG A 21 -5.78 -5.22 -3.95
N HIS A 22 -5.83 -4.15 -3.15
CA HIS A 22 -5.16 -4.09 -1.83
C HIS A 22 -6.12 -4.30 -0.66
N SER A 23 -7.43 -4.42 -0.90
CA SER A 23 -8.45 -4.50 0.14
C SER A 23 -9.55 -5.52 -0.19
N PRO A 24 -9.40 -6.79 0.23
CA PRO A 24 -8.24 -7.36 0.92
C PRO A 24 -7.07 -7.66 -0.02
N ILE A 25 -5.85 -7.65 0.52
CA ILE A 25 -4.67 -8.18 -0.16
C ILE A 25 -4.64 -9.70 -0.02
N TRP A 26 -3.78 -10.39 -0.80
CA TRP A 26 -3.63 -11.83 -0.69
C TRP A 26 -3.14 -12.26 0.71
N PRO A 27 -3.77 -13.25 1.35
CA PRO A 27 -3.38 -13.71 2.69
C PRO A 27 -1.91 -14.14 2.78
N GLU A 28 -1.37 -14.76 1.74
CA GLU A 28 0.01 -15.23 1.69
C GLU A 28 1.00 -14.06 1.68
N LEU A 29 0.66 -12.98 0.97
CA LEU A 29 1.48 -11.78 0.94
C LEU A 29 1.45 -11.06 2.30
N GLU A 30 0.28 -10.98 2.94
CA GLU A 30 0.19 -10.46 4.31
C GLU A 30 1.06 -11.28 5.28
N ALA A 31 1.02 -12.61 5.18
CA ALA A 31 1.81 -13.51 6.01
C ALA A 31 3.32 -13.29 5.81
N VAL A 32 3.78 -13.18 4.56
CA VAL A 32 5.19 -12.90 4.23
C VAL A 32 5.63 -11.55 4.82
N LEU A 33 4.83 -10.50 4.64
CA LEU A 33 5.16 -9.17 5.19
C LEU A 33 5.33 -9.23 6.72
N ARG A 34 4.39 -9.88 7.42
CA ARG A 34 4.45 -10.06 8.88
C ARG A 34 5.66 -10.90 9.32
N ALA A 35 5.97 -11.99 8.63
CA ALA A 35 7.13 -12.85 8.93
C ALA A 35 8.47 -12.08 8.80
N HIS A 36 8.53 -11.10 7.90
CA HIS A 36 9.69 -10.21 7.73
C HIS A 36 9.64 -8.94 8.58
N GLY A 37 8.74 -8.88 9.57
CA GLY A 37 8.69 -7.80 10.58
C GLY A 37 7.90 -6.56 10.16
N VAL A 38 7.19 -6.59 9.03
CA VAL A 38 6.29 -5.50 8.65
C VAL A 38 5.04 -5.58 9.53
N SER A 39 4.72 -4.45 10.15
CA SER A 39 3.52 -4.27 10.96
C SER A 39 3.03 -2.83 10.79
N ASN A 40 1.74 -2.58 11.06
CA ASN A 40 1.12 -1.26 10.90
C ASN A 40 1.34 -0.65 9.48
N TYR A 41 1.20 -1.47 8.44
CA TYR A 41 1.34 -1.03 7.06
C TYR A 41 0.04 -0.38 6.56
N SER A 42 0.14 0.82 6.00
CA SER A 42 -0.96 1.58 5.45
C SER A 42 -0.48 2.28 4.18
N ILE A 43 -1.42 2.55 3.28
CA ILE A 43 -1.16 3.29 2.04
C ILE A 43 -2.26 4.35 1.90
N PHE A 44 -1.86 5.59 1.72
CA PHE A 44 -2.72 6.75 1.55
C PHE A 44 -2.56 7.33 0.14
N LEU A 45 -3.66 7.78 -0.47
CA LEU A 45 -3.66 8.41 -1.78
C LEU A 45 -3.72 9.92 -1.64
N HIS A 46 -2.79 10.63 -2.30
CA HIS A 46 -2.91 12.07 -2.57
C HIS A 46 -3.56 12.28 -3.95
N PRO A 47 -4.86 12.62 -4.04
CA PRO A 47 -5.62 12.56 -5.30
C PRO A 47 -5.14 13.57 -6.35
N GLU A 48 -4.60 14.73 -5.93
CA GLU A 48 -4.15 15.76 -6.87
C GLU A 48 -2.87 15.36 -7.62
N THR A 49 -1.99 14.58 -6.97
CA THR A 49 -0.69 14.20 -7.52
C THR A 49 -0.60 12.72 -7.88
N ARG A 50 -1.59 11.90 -7.46
CA ARG A 50 -1.61 10.43 -7.56
C ARG A 50 -0.44 9.76 -6.83
N GLN A 51 0.09 10.43 -5.80
CA GLN A 51 1.11 9.85 -4.93
C GLN A 51 0.48 8.90 -3.92
N LEU A 52 1.18 7.82 -3.65
CA LEU A 52 0.86 6.84 -2.61
C LEU A 52 1.93 6.91 -1.52
N PHE A 53 1.55 7.01 -0.25
CA PHE A 53 2.47 7.12 0.88
C PHE A 53 2.01 6.36 2.13
#